data_AF-A0A2E9GIU8-F1
#
_entry.id   AF-A0A2E9GIU8-F1
#
_cell.length_a   1.000
_cell.length_b   1.000
_cell.length_c   1.000
_cell.angle_alpha   90.00
_cell.angle_beta   90.00
_cell.angle_gamma   90.00
#
_symmetry.space_group_name_H-M   'P 1'
#
loop_
_entity.id
_entity.type
_entity.pdbx_description
1 polymer ?
#
loop_
_entity_poly.entity_id
_entity_poly.type
_entity_poly.pdbx_seq_one_letter_code
_entity_poly.pdbx_strand_id
1 'polypeptide(L)' 'MKCVGDNLESFKVVGVKPNFNNHEENKESAFEDLTEKSFKGKWKVIY' A
#
# COMPACT_ATOMS: atom_id res chain seq x y z
N MET A 1 3.49 -18.13 -9.05
CA MET A 1 3.38 -17.07 -10.07
C MET A 1 1.90 -16.84 -10.30
N LYS A 2 1.43 -15.59 -10.25
CA LYS A 2 0.04 -15.27 -10.60
C LYS A 2 -0.06 -14.98 -12.08
N CYS A 3 -1.17 -15.34 -12.70
CA CYS A 3 -1.50 -15.12 -14.09
C CYS A 3 -2.68 -14.15 -14.22
N VAL A 4 -2.98 -13.75 -15.46
CA VAL A 4 -4.15 -12.89 -15.74
C VAL A 4 -5.44 -13.60 -15.30
N GLY A 5 -6.27 -12.90 -14.52
CA GLY A 5 -7.51 -13.43 -13.98
C GLY A 5 -7.40 -13.99 -12.56
N ASP A 6 -6.18 -14.22 -12.05
CA ASP A 6 -5.99 -14.65 -10.67
C ASP A 6 -6.22 -13.50 -9.69
N ASN A 7 -6.78 -13.84 -8.52
CA ASN A 7 -6.81 -12.91 -7.39
C ASN A 7 -5.43 -12.82 -6.73
N LEU A 8 -5.09 -11.60 -6.30
CA LEU A 8 -3.92 -11.35 -5.47
C LEU A 8 -4.12 -12.01 -4.10
N GLU A 9 -3.07 -12.66 -3.59
CA GLU A 9 -3.10 -13.22 -2.23
C GLU A 9 -3.20 -12.10 -1.19
N SER A 10 -3.81 -12.40 -0.03
CA SER A 10 -3.81 -11.45 1.07
C SER A 10 -2.39 -11.15 1.51
N PHE A 11 -2.14 -9.87 1.78
CA PHE A 11 -0.83 -9.42 2.25
C PHE A 11 -0.99 -8.29 3.26
N LYS A 12 0.04 -8.09 4.08
CA LYS A 12 0.18 -6.94 4.94
C LYS A 12 1.64 -6.51 4.96
N VAL A 13 1.90 -5.31 4.48
CA VAL A 13 3.25 -4.73 4.41
C VAL A 13 3.23 -3.28 4.89
N VAL A 14 4.36 -2.80 5.41
CA VAL A 14 4.51 -1.39 5.77
C VAL A 14 4.86 -0.60 4.51
N GLY A 15 3.99 0.33 4.13
CA GLY A 15 4.21 1.31 3.06
C GLY A 15 4.69 2.65 3.59
N VAL A 16 5.28 3.45 2.71
CA VAL A 16 5.64 4.85 2.99
C VAL A 16 4.66 5.75 2.24
N LYS A 17 3.96 6.61 2.98
CA LYS A 17 3.04 7.60 2.43
C LYS A 17 3.80 8.57 1.51
N PRO A 18 3.24 8.94 0.35
CA PRO A 18 3.84 9.96 -0.48
C PRO A 18 3.83 11.32 0.23
N ASN A 19 4.72 12.21 -0.20
CA ASN A 19 4.82 13.60 0.28
C ASN A 19 5.28 13.78 1.74
N PHE A 20 5.87 12.76 2.37
CA PHE A 20 6.64 12.91 3.61
C PHE A 20 8.13 13.07 3.29
N ASN A 21 8.83 13.98 3.97
CA ASN A 21 10.30 14.07 3.91
C ASN A 21 10.97 13.47 5.16
N ASN A 22 10.25 13.41 6.28
CA ASN A 22 10.68 12.82 7.54
C ASN A 22 9.76 11.65 7.95
N HIS A 23 10.21 10.84 8.91
CA HIS A 23 9.43 9.69 9.40
C HIS A 23 8.13 10.09 10.13
N GLU A 24 8.05 11.34 10.60
CA GLU A 24 6.86 11.95 11.19
C GLU A 24 6.77 13.42 10.78
N GLU A 25 5.60 13.87 10.35
CA GLU A 25 5.29 15.27 10.02
C GLU A 25 3.84 15.56 10.41
N ASN A 26 3.54 16.77 10.90
CA ASN A 26 2.19 17.16 11.33
C ASN A 26 1.52 16.19 12.34
N LYS A 27 2.32 15.49 13.17
CA LYS A 27 1.89 14.45 14.11
C LYS A 27 1.31 13.20 13.44
N GLU A 28 1.60 12.99 12.16
CA GLU A 28 1.30 11.77 11.43
C GLU A 28 2.58 11.00 11.11
N SER A 29 2.53 9.68 11.19
CA SER A 29 3.62 8.83 10.72
C SER A 29 3.60 8.73 9.19
N ALA A 30 4.80 8.75 8.60
CA ALA A 30 5.03 8.45 7.19
C ALA A 30 4.74 6.98 6.85
N PHE A 31 4.60 6.10 7.84
CA PHE A 31 4.39 4.68 7.63
C PHE A 31 2.91 4.29 7.78
N GLU A 32 2.45 3.39 6.92
CA GLU A 32 1.09 2.83 6.99
C GLU A 32 1.05 1.35 6.65
N ASP A 33 0.05 0.64 7.15
CA ASP A 33 -0.21 -0.75 6.76
C ASP A 33 -0.93 -0.78 5.40
N LEU A 34 -0.28 -1.38 4.39
CA LEU A 34 -0.89 -1.66 3.09
C LEU A 34 -1.32 -3.12 3.00
N THR A 35 -2.55 -3.33 2.52
CA THR A 35 -3.17 -4.65 2.33
C THR A 35 -3.75 -4.78 0.93
N GLU A 36 -4.21 -5.98 0.58
CA GLU A 36 -4.93 -6.22 -0.68
C GLU A 36 -6.22 -5.38 -0.78
N LYS A 37 -6.74 -4.90 0.35
CA LYS A 37 -7.96 -4.08 0.46
C LYS A 37 -7.71 -2.58 0.44
N SER A 38 -6.46 -2.11 0.57
CA SER A 38 -6.13 -0.68 0.51
C SER A 38 -6.61 -0.05 -0.81
N PHE A 39 -6.96 1.24 -0.84
CA PHE A 39 -7.39 1.95 -2.07
C PHE A 39 -8.62 1.33 -2.77
N LYS A 40 -9.68 1.01 -2.03
CA LYS A 40 -10.92 0.41 -2.57
C LYS A 40 -11.47 1.21 -3.77
N GLY A 41 -11.82 0.51 -4.84
CA GLY A 41 -12.35 1.10 -6.08
C GLY A 41 -11.30 1.67 -7.03
N LYS A 42 -10.01 1.56 -6.71
CA LYS A 42 -8.89 1.96 -7.58
C LYS A 42 -8.10 0.74 -8.06
N TRP A 43 -7.44 0.89 -9.21
CA TRP A 43 -6.43 -0.06 -9.67
C TRP A 43 -5.17 0.04 -8.81
N LYS A 44 -4.60 -1.10 -8.46
CA LYS A 44 -3.26 -1.20 -7.87
C LYS A 44 -2.29 -1.70 -8.95
N VAL A 45 -1.25 -0.94 -9.24
CA VAL A 45 -0.16 -1.35 -10.14
C VAL A 45 1.06 -1.63 -9.26
N ILE A 46 1.50 -2.88 -9.22
CA ILE A 46 2.56 -3.38 -8.34
C ILE A 46 3.71 -3.88 -9.24
N TYR A 47 4.93 -3.42 -8.99
CA TYR A 47 6.15 -3.74 -9.74
C TYR A 47 7.25 -4.25 -8.81
#